data_AF-A0A7J4J8I0-F1
#
_entry.id   AF-A0A7J4J8I0-F1
#
_cell.length_a   1.000
_cell.length_b   1.000
_cell.length_c   1.000
_cell.angle_alpha   90.00
_cell.angle_beta   90.00
_cell.angle_gamma   90.00
#
_symmetry.space_group_name_H-M   'P 1'
#
loop_
_entity.id
_entity.type
_entity.pdbx_description
1 polymer ?
#
loop_
_entity_poly.entity_id
_entity_poly.type
_entity_poly.pdbx_seq_one_letter_code
_entity_poly.pdbx_strand_id
1 'polypeptide(L)'
;MQEIASFVARVLTKKQLEVFYLINGPENFTFSKFVKKFSNAYPQSTLKHILKHLRSIGLVEFENGQPLQLTKLGSLIKEGVENET
;
A
#
# COMPACT_ATOMS: atom_id res chain seq x y z
N MET A 1 -10.13 16.86 0.46
CA MET A 1 -9.23 15.94 -0.28
C MET A 1 -7.76 16.32 -0.06
N GLN A 2 -7.36 17.58 -0.29
CA GLN A 2 -5.99 18.10 -0.01
C GLN A 2 -5.43 17.76 1.38
N GLU A 3 -6.23 17.84 2.45
CA GLU A 3 -5.75 17.54 3.81
C GLU A 3 -5.40 16.06 4.02
N ILE A 4 -6.11 15.15 3.37
CA ILE A 4 -5.94 13.69 3.55
C ILE A 4 -4.71 13.21 2.78
N ALA A 5 -4.53 13.65 1.53
CA ALA A 5 -3.32 13.36 0.75
C ALA A 5 -2.06 13.92 1.44
N SER A 6 -2.14 15.16 1.94
CA SER A 6 -1.05 15.78 2.71
C SER A 6 -0.76 15.05 4.03
N PHE A 7 -1.80 14.58 4.74
CA PHE A 7 -1.64 13.78 5.95
C PHE A 7 -0.93 12.45 5.67
N VAL A 8 -1.33 11.74 4.63
CA VAL A 8 -0.70 10.46 4.25
C VAL A 8 0.74 10.66 3.81
N ALA A 9 1.03 11.72 3.06
CA ALA A 9 2.40 12.08 2.68
C ALA A 9 3.28 12.46 3.90
N ARG A 10 2.68 12.97 4.97
CA ARG A 10 3.38 13.24 6.25
C ARG A 10 3.58 12.00 7.12
N VAL A 11 2.67 11.03 7.04
CA VAL A 11 2.69 9.81 7.86
C VAL A 11 3.51 8.70 7.20
N LEU A 12 3.55 8.65 5.87
CA LEU A 12 4.29 7.65 5.11
C LEU A 12 5.63 8.19 4.62
N THR A 13 6.67 7.40 4.83
CA THR A 13 7.95 7.63 4.16
C THR A 13 7.82 7.45 2.65
N LYS A 14 8.74 8.04 1.88
CA LYS A 14 8.79 7.88 0.41
C LYS A 14 8.73 6.40 -0.03
N LYS A 15 9.46 5.51 0.66
CA LYS A 15 9.44 4.06 0.38
C LYS A 15 8.08 3.41 0.65
N GLN A 16 7.40 3.84 1.71
CA GLN A 16 6.06 3.30 2.04
C GLN A 16 5.02 3.77 1.02
N LEU A 17 5.12 5.03 0.56
CA LEU A 17 4.31 5.54 -0.55
C LEU A 17 4.54 4.74 -1.83
N GLU A 18 5.80 4.54 -2.23
CA GLU A 18 6.13 3.74 -3.41
C GLU A 18 5.50 2.34 -3.34
N VAL A 19 5.66 1.63 -2.21
CA VAL A 19 5.05 0.31 -2.01
C VAL A 19 3.53 0.36 -1.98
N PHE A 20 2.93 1.40 -1.42
CA PHE A 20 1.49 1.61 -1.41
C PHE A 20 0.93 1.77 -2.83
N TYR A 21 1.61 2.52 -3.70
CA TYR A 21 1.19 2.68 -5.11
C TYR A 21 1.32 1.38 -5.92
N LEU A 22 2.28 0.52 -5.60
CA LEU A 22 2.42 -0.80 -6.24
C LEU A 22 1.22 -1.72 -5.98
N ILE A 23 0.39 -1.43 -4.99
CA ILE A 23 -0.89 -2.10 -4.74
C ILE A 23 -1.91 -1.53 -5.74
N ASN A 24 -1.76 -1.85 -7.02
CA ASN A 24 -2.77 -1.63 -8.05
C ASN A 24 -3.68 -2.86 -8.11
N GLY A 25 -4.98 -2.71 -7.83
CA GLY A 25 -5.98 -3.70 -8.26
C GLY A 25 -5.94 -3.80 -9.79
N PRO A 26 -6.13 -4.96 -10.44
CA PRO A 26 -6.99 -6.11 -10.10
C PRO A 26 -6.23 -7.46 -10.07
N GLU A 27 -4.93 -7.47 -9.78
CA GLU A 27 -4.16 -8.72 -9.68
C GLU A 27 -4.46 -9.38 -8.31
N ASN A 28 -4.94 -10.63 -8.30
CA ASN A 28 -5.17 -11.46 -7.11
C ASN A 28 -3.85 -11.82 -6.38
N PHE A 29 -3.07 -10.82 -5.97
CA PHE A 29 -1.85 -11.01 -5.22
C PHE A 29 -2.16 -11.18 -3.76
N THR A 30 -1.94 -12.40 -3.26
CA THR A 30 -1.80 -12.61 -1.83
C THR A 30 -0.57 -11.87 -1.31
N PHE A 31 -0.55 -11.58 -0.01
CA PHE A 31 0.58 -10.96 0.69
C PHE A 31 1.93 -11.59 0.30
N SER A 32 2.03 -12.92 0.30
CA SER A 32 3.26 -13.64 -0.03
C SER A 32 3.67 -13.47 -1.50
N LYS A 33 2.71 -13.45 -2.43
CA LYS A 33 2.99 -13.23 -3.85
C LYS A 33 3.49 -11.81 -4.09
N PHE A 34 2.88 -10.81 -3.45
CA PHE A 34 3.35 -9.42 -3.52
C PHE A 34 4.80 -9.31 -3.02
N VAL A 35 5.09 -9.85 -1.83
CA VAL A 35 6.44 -9.81 -1.24
C VAL A 35 7.46 -10.48 -2.16
N LYS A 36 7.11 -11.59 -2.81
CA LYS A 36 7.99 -12.29 -3.75
C LYS A 36 8.17 -11.52 -5.07
N LYS A 37 7.10 -10.91 -5.61
CA LYS A 37 7.15 -10.14 -6.87
C LYS A 37 8.07 -8.93 -6.75
N PHE A 38 8.02 -8.23 -5.61
CA PHE A 38 8.78 -7.01 -5.39
C PHE A 38 10.06 -7.17 -4.58
N SER A 39 10.47 -8.41 -4.24
CA SER A 39 11.66 -8.66 -3.43
C SER A 39 12.98 -8.24 -4.09
N ASN A 40 12.99 -8.06 -5.41
CA ASN A 40 14.16 -7.59 -6.14
C ASN A 40 14.38 -6.08 -5.98
N ALA A 41 13.31 -5.31 -5.74
CA ALA A 41 13.37 -3.86 -5.52
C ALA A 41 13.54 -3.52 -4.03
N TYR A 42 12.97 -4.33 -3.13
CA TYR A 42 13.02 -4.11 -1.70
C TYR A 42 13.24 -5.44 -0.95
N PRO A 43 14.03 -5.45 0.14
CA PRO A 43 14.17 -6.66 0.96
C PRO A 43 12.82 -7.20 1.44
N GLN A 44 12.66 -8.52 1.47
CA GLN A 44 11.39 -9.15 1.87
C GLN A 44 10.95 -8.74 3.28
N SER A 45 11.90 -8.60 4.22
CA SER A 45 11.62 -8.09 5.57
C SER A 45 11.02 -6.69 5.52
N THR A 46 11.63 -5.79 4.74
CA THR A 46 11.16 -4.42 4.52
C THR A 46 9.74 -4.40 3.94
N LEU A 47 9.45 -5.18 2.89
CA LEU A 47 8.11 -5.26 2.32
C LEU A 47 7.08 -5.73 3.34
N LYS A 48 7.42 -6.78 4.11
CA LYS A 48 6.55 -7.29 5.18
C LYS A 48 6.28 -6.22 6.25
N HIS A 49 7.31 -5.47 6.66
CA HIS A 49 7.15 -4.38 7.63
C HIS A 49 6.27 -3.25 7.08
N ILE A 50 6.50 -2.83 5.83
CA ILE A 50 5.70 -1.78 5.19
C ILE A 50 4.24 -2.22 5.07
N LEU A 51 3.96 -3.41 4.55
CA LEU A 51 2.58 -3.91 4.42
C LEU A 51 1.87 -4.04 5.77
N LYS A 52 2.58 -4.50 6.81
CA LYS A 52 2.03 -4.53 8.18
C LYS A 52 1.70 -3.13 8.70
N HIS A 53 2.58 -2.15 8.44
CA HIS A 53 2.34 -0.77 8.82
C HIS A 53 1.16 -0.16 8.08
N LEU A 54 1.09 -0.32 6.74
CA LEU A 54 -0.03 0.14 5.93
C LEU A 54 -1.37 -0.46 6.41
N ARG A 55 -1.36 -1.72 6.87
CA ARG A 55 -2.53 -2.35 7.48
C ARG A 55 -2.87 -1.74 8.84
N SER A 56 -1.89 -1.47 9.70
CA SER A 56 -2.16 -0.90 11.03
C SER A 56 -2.76 0.51 10.97
N ILE A 57 -2.47 1.27 9.92
CA ILE A 57 -3.07 2.60 9.68
C ILE A 57 -4.33 2.53 8.80
N GLY A 58 -4.81 1.33 8.46
CA GLY A 58 -6.09 1.13 7.78
C GLY A 58 -6.09 1.45 6.28
N LEU A 59 -4.94 1.47 5.61
CA LEU A 59 -4.86 1.74 4.16
C LEU A 59 -5.00 0.48 3.31
N VAL A 60 -4.61 -0.68 3.86
CA VAL A 60 -4.65 -1.96 3.15
C VAL A 60 -5.20 -3.05 4.06
N GLU A 61 -5.78 -4.06 3.46
CA GLU A 61 -6.26 -5.25 4.13
C GLU A 61 -5.74 -6.51 3.43
N PHE A 62 -5.43 -7.52 4.23
CA PHE A 62 -5.02 -8.84 3.74
C PHE A 62 -5.28 -9.90 4.81
N GLU A 63 -5.74 -11.06 4.35
CA GLU A 63 -5.97 -12.25 5.15
C GLU A 63 -5.31 -13.47 4.50
N ASN A 64 -5.17 -14.55 5.25
CA ASN A 64 -4.61 -15.79 4.71
C ASN A 64 -5.51 -16.32 3.59
N GLY A 65 -4.91 -16.52 2.41
CA GLY A 65 -5.64 -16.99 1.23
C GLY A 65 -6.42 -15.91 0.48
N GLN A 66 -6.53 -14.70 1.02
CA GLN A 66 -7.20 -13.58 0.36
C GLN A 66 -6.20 -12.67 -0.37
N PRO A 67 -6.62 -12.01 -1.47
CA PRO A 67 -5.83 -10.97 -2.10
C PRO A 67 -5.54 -9.82 -1.14
N LEU A 68 -4.35 -9.25 -1.26
CA LEU A 68 -3.99 -7.94 -0.71
C LEU A 68 -4.81 -6.87 -1.44
N GLN A 69 -5.55 -6.08 -0.67
CA GLN A 69 -6.49 -5.10 -1.21
C GLN A 69 -6.31 -3.74 -0.53
N LEU A 70 -6.65 -2.68 -1.25
CA LEU A 70 -6.82 -1.35 -0.65
C LEU A 70 -8.14 -1.31 0.11
N THR A 71 -8.13 -0.70 1.28
CA THR A 71 -9.40 -0.37 1.96
C THR A 71 -10.10 0.77 1.24
N LYS A 72 -11.36 1.07 1.58
CA LYS A 72 -12.06 2.26 1.08
C LYS A 72 -11.24 3.55 1.29
N LEU A 73 -10.59 3.67 2.44
CA LEU A 73 -9.71 4.80 2.76
C LEU A 73 -8.45 4.80 1.87
N GLY A 74 -7.81 3.64 1.70
CA GLY A 74 -6.67 3.48 0.81
C GLY A 74 -6.98 3.86 -0.63
N SER A 75 -8.14 3.43 -1.16
CA SER A 75 -8.58 3.80 -2.51
C SER A 75 -8.80 5.31 -2.66
N LEU A 76 -9.51 5.94 -1.71
CA LEU A 76 -9.75 7.38 -1.74
C LEU A 76 -8.46 8.20 -1.66
N ILE A 77 -7.49 7.75 -0.86
CA ILE A 77 -6.17 8.39 -0.77
C ILE A 77 -5.43 8.27 -2.08
N LYS A 78 -5.44 7.08 -2.69
CA LYS A 78 -4.75 6.82 -3.94
C LYS A 78 -5.33 7.67 -5.08
N GLU A 79 -6.66 7.69 -5.20
CA GLU A 79 -7.37 8.56 -6.14
C GLU A 79 -7.11 10.05 -5.87
N GLY A 80 -7.07 10.45 -4.59
CA GLY A 80 -6.80 11.83 -4.21
C GLY A 80 -5.40 12.30 -4.61
N VAL A 81 -4.39 11.44 -4.55
CA VAL A 81 -3.02 11.81 -4.97
C VAL A 81 -2.83 11.74 -6.49
N GLU A 82 -3.46 10.78 -7.16
CA GLU A 82 -3.38 10.67 -8.63
C GLU A 82 -4.04 11.86 -9.34
N ASN A 83 -5.04 12.52 -8.74
CA ASN A 83 -5.68 13.72 -9.28
C ASN A 83 -4.94 15.04 -8.95
N GLU A 84 -3.89 15.01 -8.14
CA GLU A 84 -3.08 16.18 -7.77
C GLU A 84 -1.76 16.28 -8.55
N THR A 85 -1.47 15.31 -9.44
CA THR A 85 -0.28 15.28 -10.32
C THR A 85 -0.65 15.59 -11.76
#